data_AF-A0A7J4NXY9-F1
#
_entry.id   AF-A0A7J4NXY9-F1
#
_cell.length_a   1.000
_cell.length_b   1.000
_cell.length_c   1.000
_cell.angle_alpha   90.00
_cell.angle_beta   90.00
_cell.angle_gamma   90.00
#
_symmetry.space_group_name_H-M   'P 1'
#
loop_
_entity.id
_entity.type
_entity.pdbx_description
1 polymer ?
#
loop_
_entity_poly.entity_id
_entity_poly.type
_entity_poly.pdbx_seq_one_letter_code
_entity_poly.pdbx_strand_id
1 'polypeptide(L)'
;MSYQELADPKAKRSFMLTNEAVARAVLESDAKVTAFYPGSPTSEILDTLYLLSADYPDLKMEVSANEKVALETAAGASMAGARSFTSMKSVGLNVASDTFYTLGYVGVNAGCVLLVADDPHAHSSQSEQDGRFFAPTGHVPMLEPSTPQEAYDMAKYAFDLSERHKILTLIRTTTRVNHQYAPVNIGEVKRTPFQKKNWKDVKRPYFTLSDTARRLKGEALEKLAKIEGEFDKSPFNVVVKGKGRVGVITSGVSYLHTVEAAETLGVKPHILKLGTTHPLPRKLITDFAKKLSKVLVVEELMPYLEQYIKAIAKDADCRLEVLGKGSGHFGYVGEYNVAVVAKALASIYDVKPPIDYDAIQAKATELKKVIPKRLPVFCAGCPHRSTLWALQQALKGTDFILNNDIGCYSMLQLEPYSLTDMMLCMGAGQGISSGMQHVVNDRVIALIGDSTLFHAGLPGLVNAIHNGHNYTLFILDNSV
;
A
#
# COMPACT_ATOMS: atom_id res chain seq x y z
N MET A 1 0.97 12.43 -21.06
CA MET A 1 -0.40 12.11 -21.49
C MET A 1 -1.27 13.32 -21.22
N SER A 2 -2.24 13.65 -22.07
CA SER A 2 -3.04 14.84 -21.80
C SER A 2 -4.12 14.49 -20.78
N TYR A 3 -4.12 15.20 -19.65
CA TYR A 3 -5.23 15.29 -18.69
C TYR A 3 -6.63 15.30 -19.35
N GLN A 4 -6.75 15.86 -20.56
CA GLN A 4 -7.94 15.85 -21.40
C GLN A 4 -8.55 14.46 -21.61
N GLU A 5 -7.75 13.39 -21.78
CA GLU A 5 -8.26 12.02 -21.96
C GLU A 5 -8.83 11.45 -20.65
N LEU A 6 -8.22 11.81 -19.51
CA LEU A 6 -8.71 11.42 -18.18
C LEU A 6 -9.99 12.15 -17.80
N ALA A 7 -10.16 13.40 -18.24
CA ALA A 7 -11.35 14.20 -17.99
C ALA A 7 -12.48 13.94 -19.00
N ASP A 8 -12.19 13.40 -20.20
CA ASP A 8 -13.20 13.19 -21.24
C ASP A 8 -14.26 12.15 -20.80
N PRO A 9 -15.54 12.55 -20.67
CA PRO A 9 -16.60 11.64 -20.24
C PRO A 9 -16.90 10.54 -21.27
N LYS A 10 -16.53 10.70 -22.55
CA LYS A 10 -16.84 9.77 -23.64
C LYS A 10 -15.65 8.93 -24.10
N ALA A 11 -14.47 9.15 -23.51
CA ALA A 11 -13.30 8.33 -23.80
C ALA A 11 -13.60 6.85 -23.52
N LYS A 12 -13.24 5.98 -24.47
CA LYS A 12 -13.49 4.52 -24.37
C LYS A 12 -12.23 3.72 -24.06
N ARG A 13 -11.07 4.30 -24.37
CA ARG A 13 -9.77 3.68 -24.16
C ARG A 13 -8.72 4.77 -24.04
N SER A 14 -7.81 4.61 -23.09
CA SER A 14 -6.66 5.50 -22.93
C SER A 14 -5.45 4.67 -22.54
N PHE A 15 -4.25 5.05 -22.99
CA PHE A 15 -3.03 4.63 -22.29
C PHE A 15 -3.10 5.26 -20.90
N MET A 16 -2.76 4.58 -19.80
CA MET A 16 -2.84 5.15 -18.44
C MET A 16 -1.77 4.52 -17.54
N LEU A 17 -1.22 5.31 -16.61
CA LEU A 17 -0.59 4.81 -15.40
C LEU A 17 -1.65 4.07 -14.57
N THR A 18 -1.26 3.02 -13.83
CA THR A 18 -2.20 2.34 -12.92
C THR A 18 -2.88 3.30 -11.94
N ASN A 19 -2.14 4.27 -11.38
CA ASN A 19 -2.67 5.29 -10.49
C ASN A 19 -3.74 6.17 -11.16
N GLU A 20 -3.51 6.58 -12.40
CA GLU A 20 -4.49 7.32 -13.21
C GLU A 20 -5.73 6.46 -13.51
N ALA A 21 -5.53 5.17 -13.79
CA ALA A 21 -6.61 4.22 -14.03
C ALA A 21 -7.49 4.03 -12.78
N VAL A 22 -6.89 3.97 -11.58
CA VAL A 22 -7.63 3.96 -10.31
C VAL A 22 -8.40 5.27 -10.11
N ALA A 23 -7.76 6.43 -10.31
CA ALA A 23 -8.43 7.72 -10.18
C ALA A 23 -9.63 7.86 -11.13
N ARG A 24 -9.48 7.41 -12.39
CA ARG A 24 -10.57 7.33 -13.36
C ARG A 24 -11.70 6.41 -12.89
N ALA A 25 -11.38 5.23 -12.35
CA ALA A 25 -12.37 4.31 -11.79
C ALA A 25 -13.12 4.91 -10.59
N VAL A 26 -12.43 5.65 -9.72
CA VAL A 26 -13.05 6.36 -8.58
C VAL A 26 -14.04 7.42 -9.07
N LEU A 27 -13.66 8.21 -10.09
CA LEU A 27 -14.54 9.19 -10.72
C LEU A 27 -15.79 8.53 -11.35
N GLU A 28 -15.59 7.45 -12.11
CA GLU A 28 -16.66 6.70 -12.76
C GLU A 28 -17.57 5.94 -11.78
N SER A 29 -17.07 5.64 -10.59
CA SER A 29 -17.84 5.01 -9.52
C SER A 29 -18.72 6.00 -8.75
N ASP A 30 -18.83 7.24 -9.23
CA ASP A 30 -19.62 8.30 -8.59
C ASP A 30 -19.17 8.61 -7.16
N ALA A 31 -17.88 8.41 -6.85
CA ALA A 31 -17.29 8.82 -5.58
C ALA A 31 -17.39 10.35 -5.44
N LYS A 32 -17.80 10.80 -4.25
CA LYS A 32 -18.11 12.21 -3.96
C LYS A 32 -17.10 12.86 -3.04
N VAL A 33 -16.45 12.09 -2.17
CA VAL A 33 -15.47 12.60 -1.22
C VAL A 33 -14.23 11.76 -1.28
N THR A 34 -13.09 12.39 -1.52
CA THR A 34 -11.78 11.77 -1.45
C THR A 34 -10.86 12.58 -0.56
N ALA A 35 -10.05 11.90 0.24
CA ALA A 35 -9.13 12.54 1.17
C ALA A 35 -7.80 11.79 1.15
N PHE A 36 -6.68 12.49 1.26
CA PHE A 36 -5.35 11.90 1.11
C PHE A 36 -4.31 12.56 1.98
N TYR A 37 -3.29 11.80 2.38
CA TYR A 37 -1.98 12.34 2.74
C TYR A 37 -0.98 11.95 1.64
N PRO A 38 -0.17 12.87 1.11
CA PRO A 38 0.71 12.57 -0.03
C PRO A 38 1.75 11.49 0.28
N GLY A 39 1.93 10.53 -0.64
CA GLY A 39 2.92 9.47 -0.46
C GLY A 39 3.07 8.54 -1.67
N SER A 40 4.31 8.35 -2.10
CA SER A 40 4.68 7.33 -3.09
C SER A 40 4.43 5.92 -2.53
N PRO A 41 3.97 4.96 -3.35
CA PRO A 41 3.78 5.04 -4.81
C PRO A 41 2.34 5.39 -5.24
N THR A 42 1.58 6.10 -4.39
CA THR A 42 0.17 6.46 -4.66
C THR A 42 -0.05 7.94 -4.97
N SER A 43 1.00 8.76 -4.99
CA SER A 43 0.90 10.22 -5.14
C SER A 43 0.12 10.63 -6.39
N GLU A 44 0.30 9.92 -7.51
CA GLU A 44 -0.37 10.27 -8.77
C GLU A 44 -1.89 10.05 -8.70
N ILE A 45 -2.40 9.23 -7.76
CA ILE A 45 -3.85 9.11 -7.52
C ILE A 45 -4.40 10.43 -6.97
N LEU A 46 -3.70 11.01 -5.99
CA LEU A 46 -4.02 12.31 -5.40
C LEU A 46 -3.95 13.39 -6.49
N ASP A 47 -2.83 13.49 -7.21
CA ASP A 47 -2.62 14.51 -8.24
C ASP A 47 -3.71 14.43 -9.33
N THR A 48 -4.04 13.21 -9.78
CA THR A 48 -5.07 13.01 -10.80
C THR A 48 -6.44 13.41 -10.30
N LEU A 49 -6.83 13.01 -9.07
CA LEU A 49 -8.13 13.38 -8.50
C LEU A 49 -8.23 14.87 -8.18
N TYR A 50 -7.13 15.51 -7.78
CA TYR A 50 -7.07 16.96 -7.63
C TYR A 50 -7.38 17.65 -8.95
N LEU A 51 -6.72 17.26 -10.04
CA LEU A 51 -7.00 17.83 -11.35
C LEU A 51 -8.45 17.56 -11.78
N LEU A 52 -8.93 16.32 -11.68
CA LEU A 52 -10.31 15.95 -12.03
C LEU A 52 -11.36 16.72 -11.22
N SER A 53 -11.07 17.10 -9.96
CA SER A 53 -12.01 17.86 -9.12
C SER A 53 -12.31 19.26 -9.67
N ALA A 54 -11.43 19.82 -10.51
CA ALA A 54 -11.67 21.09 -11.19
C ALA A 54 -12.77 20.98 -12.26
N ASP A 55 -12.78 19.88 -13.02
CA ASP A 55 -13.77 19.63 -14.08
C ASP A 55 -15.06 18.98 -13.56
N TYR A 56 -14.98 18.33 -12.39
CA TYR A 56 -16.10 17.66 -11.73
C TYR A 56 -16.33 18.22 -10.31
N PRO A 57 -16.99 19.40 -10.16
CA PRO A 57 -17.11 20.09 -8.87
C PRO A 57 -17.90 19.34 -7.78
N ASP A 58 -18.61 18.28 -8.17
CA ASP A 58 -19.33 17.39 -7.28
C ASP A 58 -18.41 16.33 -6.62
N LEU A 59 -17.17 16.18 -7.12
CA LEU A 59 -16.07 15.47 -6.46
C LEU A 59 -15.37 16.43 -5.48
N LYS A 60 -15.51 16.19 -4.19
CA LYS A 60 -14.77 16.90 -3.14
C LYS A 60 -13.47 16.17 -2.86
N MET A 61 -12.35 16.85 -3.08
CA MET A 61 -11.02 16.34 -2.79
C MET A 61 -10.37 17.21 -1.71
N GLU A 62 -9.76 16.59 -0.72
CA GLU A 62 -8.95 17.28 0.29
C GLU A 62 -7.59 16.59 0.51
N VAL A 63 -6.61 17.39 0.89
CA VAL A 63 -5.35 16.91 1.48
C VAL A 63 -5.48 17.02 2.99
N SER A 64 -5.41 15.89 3.67
CA SER A 64 -5.57 15.76 5.12
C SER A 64 -4.21 15.84 5.83
N ALA A 65 -4.23 16.11 7.14
CA ALA A 65 -3.01 16.21 7.94
C ALA A 65 -2.19 14.90 7.97
N ASN A 66 -2.85 13.75 7.99
CA ASN A 66 -2.24 12.43 7.91
C ASN A 66 -3.23 11.38 7.39
N GLU A 67 -2.78 10.14 7.25
CA GLU A 67 -3.58 9.02 6.75
C GLU A 67 -4.75 8.64 7.66
N LYS A 68 -4.62 8.83 8.98
CA LYS A 68 -5.72 8.60 9.94
C LYS A 68 -6.87 9.55 9.64
N VAL A 69 -6.58 10.85 9.52
CA VAL A 69 -7.58 11.88 9.20
C VAL A 69 -8.17 11.65 7.81
N ALA A 70 -7.35 11.29 6.81
CA ALA A 70 -7.84 10.98 5.47
C ALA A 70 -8.84 9.81 5.47
N LEU A 71 -8.54 8.72 6.18
CA LEU A 71 -9.45 7.59 6.31
C LEU A 71 -10.71 7.95 7.11
N GLU A 72 -10.60 8.78 8.14
CA GLU A 72 -11.74 9.28 8.93
C GLU A 72 -12.67 10.17 8.09
N THR A 73 -12.13 11.08 7.26
CA THR A 73 -12.92 11.88 6.33
C THR A 73 -13.68 10.99 5.35
N ALA A 74 -12.97 10.04 4.70
CA ALA A 74 -13.59 9.11 3.77
C ALA A 74 -14.68 8.27 4.45
N ALA A 75 -14.39 7.74 5.65
CA ALA A 75 -15.37 6.98 6.42
C ALA A 75 -16.60 7.81 6.78
N GLY A 76 -16.42 9.04 7.28
CA GLY A 76 -17.52 9.93 7.65
C GLY A 76 -18.45 10.22 6.47
N ALA A 77 -17.88 10.49 5.29
CA ALA A 77 -18.66 10.68 4.07
C ALA A 77 -19.47 9.43 3.70
N SER A 78 -18.85 8.25 3.79
CA SER A 78 -19.53 6.99 3.52
C SER A 78 -20.64 6.68 4.51
N MET A 79 -20.41 6.89 5.81
CA MET A 79 -21.42 6.73 6.85
C MET A 79 -22.61 7.67 6.62
N ALA A 80 -22.36 8.91 6.21
CA ALA A 80 -23.39 9.88 5.83
C ALA A 80 -24.10 9.53 4.51
N GLY A 81 -23.59 8.56 3.75
CA GLY A 81 -24.25 7.98 2.58
C GLY A 81 -23.68 8.44 1.24
N ALA A 82 -22.46 8.96 1.17
CA ALA A 82 -21.78 9.31 -0.08
C ALA A 82 -20.60 8.39 -0.35
N ARG A 83 -20.43 7.89 -1.58
CA ARG A 83 -19.27 7.06 -1.93
C ARG A 83 -17.97 7.83 -1.70
N SER A 84 -16.98 7.17 -1.10
CA SER A 84 -15.72 7.81 -0.72
C SER A 84 -14.50 6.93 -0.93
N PHE A 85 -13.34 7.58 -1.10
CA PHE A 85 -12.09 6.92 -1.40
C PHE A 85 -10.90 7.60 -0.72
N THR A 86 -9.93 6.80 -0.32
CA THR A 86 -8.60 7.29 0.10
C THR A 86 -7.55 6.29 -0.39
N SER A 87 -6.32 6.76 -0.54
CA SER A 87 -5.16 5.89 -0.78
C SER A 87 -4.00 6.30 0.10
N MET A 88 -3.14 5.33 0.40
CA MET A 88 -1.93 5.53 1.19
C MET A 88 -0.93 4.42 0.90
N LYS A 89 0.31 4.59 1.36
CA LYS A 89 1.31 3.52 1.40
C LYS A 89 1.14 2.64 2.64
N SER A 90 1.81 1.49 2.67
CA SER A 90 1.80 0.55 3.81
C SER A 90 2.06 1.21 5.17
N VAL A 91 3.09 2.06 5.28
CA VAL A 91 3.38 2.74 6.56
C VAL A 91 2.30 3.74 6.96
N GLY A 92 1.58 4.30 5.99
CA GLY A 92 0.44 5.18 6.23
C GLY A 92 -0.75 4.43 6.83
N LEU A 93 -0.94 3.16 6.43
CA LEU A 93 -1.95 2.31 7.08
C LEU A 93 -1.62 2.01 8.55
N ASN A 94 -0.33 2.01 8.94
CA ASN A 94 0.03 1.92 10.36
C ASN A 94 -0.51 3.14 11.12
N VAL A 95 -0.37 4.34 10.55
CA VAL A 95 -0.89 5.60 11.12
C VAL A 95 -2.43 5.55 11.20
N ALA A 96 -3.09 5.04 10.16
CA ALA A 96 -4.54 4.94 10.07
C ALA A 96 -5.14 3.69 10.75
N SER A 97 -4.33 2.86 11.40
CA SER A 97 -4.70 1.50 11.83
C SER A 97 -5.88 1.48 12.80
N ASP A 98 -5.92 2.37 13.78
CA ASP A 98 -7.02 2.49 14.74
C ASP A 98 -8.38 2.70 14.05
N THR A 99 -8.41 3.62 13.09
CA THR A 99 -9.59 3.88 12.26
C THR A 99 -9.93 2.68 11.39
N PHE A 100 -8.93 2.08 10.73
CA PHE A 100 -9.12 0.90 9.87
C PHE A 100 -9.73 -0.29 10.63
N TYR A 101 -9.17 -0.64 11.79
CA TYR A 101 -9.65 -1.74 12.62
C TYR A 101 -11.08 -1.50 13.10
N THR A 102 -11.39 -0.28 13.50
CA THR A 102 -12.74 0.06 13.96
C THR A 102 -13.76 0.01 12.81
N LEU A 103 -13.40 0.45 11.60
CA LEU A 103 -14.25 0.39 10.41
C LEU A 103 -14.62 -1.04 10.00
N GLY A 104 -13.73 -2.01 10.21
CA GLY A 104 -14.06 -3.42 9.98
C GLY A 104 -15.24 -3.92 10.81
N TYR A 105 -15.43 -3.35 12.00
CA TYR A 105 -16.53 -3.69 12.91
C TYR A 105 -17.77 -2.86 12.62
N VAL A 106 -17.65 -1.52 12.66
CA VAL A 106 -18.80 -0.63 12.50
C VAL A 106 -19.30 -0.56 11.07
N GLY A 107 -18.49 -0.98 10.10
CA GLY A 107 -18.81 -0.96 8.68
C GLY A 107 -19.10 0.44 8.16
N VAL A 108 -19.78 0.50 7.02
CA VAL A 108 -20.05 1.73 6.29
C VAL A 108 -21.48 1.75 5.73
N ASN A 109 -21.95 2.88 5.19
CA ASN A 109 -23.30 2.99 4.61
C ASN A 109 -23.25 3.04 3.08
N ALA A 110 -22.50 3.96 2.49
CA ALA A 110 -22.18 3.96 1.06
C ALA A 110 -20.88 3.20 0.78
N GLY A 111 -20.45 3.14 -0.47
CA GLY A 111 -19.18 2.50 -0.83
C GLY A 111 -18.00 3.29 -0.25
N CYS A 112 -17.14 2.62 0.52
CA CYS A 112 -15.90 3.18 1.05
C CYS A 112 -14.75 2.27 0.63
N VAL A 113 -13.80 2.83 -0.13
CA VAL A 113 -12.67 2.07 -0.65
C VAL A 113 -11.37 2.70 -0.16
N LEU A 114 -10.48 1.85 0.35
CA LEU A 114 -9.12 2.20 0.73
C LEU A 114 -8.16 1.48 -0.21
N LEU A 115 -7.28 2.21 -0.89
CA LEU A 115 -6.15 1.61 -1.60
C LEU A 115 -4.88 1.73 -0.76
N VAL A 116 -4.18 0.62 -0.57
CA VAL A 116 -2.89 0.58 0.13
C VAL A 116 -1.84 0.04 -0.82
N ALA A 117 -0.77 0.80 -1.01
CA ALA A 117 0.37 0.35 -1.82
C ALA A 117 1.55 -0.03 -0.93
N ASP A 118 1.99 -1.29 -1.05
CA ASP A 118 3.22 -1.74 -0.44
C ASP A 118 4.42 -1.34 -1.31
N ASP A 119 5.58 -1.20 -0.69
CA ASP A 119 6.85 -0.88 -1.35
C ASP A 119 7.86 -2.00 -1.14
N PRO A 120 7.71 -3.16 -1.83
CA PRO A 120 8.76 -4.18 -1.85
C PRO A 120 10.07 -3.55 -2.32
N HIS A 121 11.17 -3.78 -1.57
CA HIS A 121 12.46 -3.11 -1.67
C HIS A 121 12.60 -1.74 -0.99
N ALA A 122 11.54 -1.21 -0.37
CA ALA A 122 11.55 0.04 0.37
C ALA A 122 12.20 1.20 -0.42
N HIS A 123 11.90 1.33 -1.72
CA HIS A 123 12.47 2.35 -2.61
C HIS A 123 12.29 3.77 -2.08
N SER A 124 11.17 4.02 -1.39
CA SER A 124 10.80 5.30 -0.81
C SER A 124 10.24 5.17 0.62
N SER A 125 10.56 4.06 1.29
CA SER A 125 10.01 3.69 2.59
C SER A 125 11.11 3.40 3.60
N GLN A 126 10.80 3.59 4.88
CA GLN A 126 11.72 3.29 5.98
C GLN A 126 11.83 1.78 6.24
N SER A 127 10.84 1.00 5.78
CA SER A 127 10.76 -0.44 5.99
C SER A 127 10.02 -1.14 4.86
N GLU A 128 10.34 -2.41 4.63
CA GLU A 128 9.56 -3.33 3.81
C GLU A 128 8.40 -3.87 4.66
N GLN A 129 7.15 -3.66 4.22
CA GLN A 129 5.96 -4.05 4.96
C GLN A 129 4.93 -4.69 4.06
N ASP A 130 4.26 -5.72 4.57
CA ASP A 130 3.22 -6.46 3.86
C ASP A 130 1.83 -6.06 4.39
N GLY A 131 1.13 -5.21 3.65
CA GLY A 131 -0.19 -4.70 4.03
C GLY A 131 -1.28 -5.77 4.10
N ARG A 132 -1.04 -6.97 3.54
CA ARG A 132 -2.04 -8.05 3.50
C ARG A 132 -2.46 -8.51 4.89
N PHE A 133 -1.61 -8.39 5.91
CA PHE A 133 -1.93 -8.80 7.27
C PHE A 133 -2.98 -7.92 7.96
N PHE A 134 -3.20 -6.68 7.49
CA PHE A 134 -4.28 -5.85 8.02
C PHE A 134 -5.66 -6.41 7.70
N ALA A 135 -5.85 -6.99 6.51
CA ALA A 135 -7.16 -7.46 6.06
C ALA A 135 -7.77 -8.53 6.99
N PRO A 136 -7.08 -9.64 7.33
CA PRO A 136 -7.60 -10.64 8.26
C PRO A 136 -7.84 -10.13 9.68
N THR A 137 -6.93 -9.31 10.21
CA THR A 137 -7.05 -8.82 11.60
C THR A 137 -8.09 -7.72 11.71
N GLY A 138 -8.29 -6.94 10.64
CA GLY A 138 -9.28 -5.89 10.51
C GLY A 138 -10.66 -6.37 10.07
N HIS A 139 -10.81 -7.62 9.66
CA HIS A 139 -12.04 -8.17 9.09
C HIS A 139 -12.48 -7.44 7.80
N VAL A 140 -11.54 -7.05 6.95
CA VAL A 140 -11.79 -6.21 5.76
C VAL A 140 -11.47 -6.99 4.48
N PRO A 141 -12.39 -7.14 3.52
CA PRO A 141 -12.10 -7.80 2.25
C PRO A 141 -11.03 -7.06 1.44
N MET A 142 -10.21 -7.81 0.71
CA MET A 142 -9.04 -7.32 -0.01
C MET A 142 -8.96 -7.85 -1.45
N LEU A 143 -8.73 -6.93 -2.37
CA LEU A 143 -8.47 -7.17 -3.79
C LEU A 143 -7.01 -6.86 -4.13
N GLU A 144 -6.41 -7.60 -5.06
CA GLU A 144 -5.03 -7.39 -5.51
C GLU A 144 -4.92 -7.43 -7.05
N PRO A 145 -4.89 -6.27 -7.71
CA PRO A 145 -4.74 -6.20 -9.17
C PRO A 145 -3.29 -6.46 -9.61
N SER A 146 -3.14 -7.03 -10.80
CA SER A 146 -1.84 -7.25 -11.42
C SER A 146 -1.48 -6.22 -12.50
N THR A 147 -2.46 -5.49 -13.04
CA THR A 147 -2.29 -4.60 -14.21
C THR A 147 -3.12 -3.30 -14.06
N PRO A 148 -2.83 -2.25 -14.86
CA PRO A 148 -3.66 -1.04 -14.89
C PRO A 148 -5.15 -1.31 -15.17
N GLN A 149 -5.47 -2.22 -16.09
CA GLN A 149 -6.86 -2.60 -16.40
C GLN A 149 -7.54 -3.26 -15.20
N GLU A 150 -6.87 -4.21 -14.55
CA GLU A 150 -7.44 -4.85 -13.37
C GLU A 150 -7.61 -3.88 -12.20
N ALA A 151 -6.68 -2.95 -12.00
CA ALA A 151 -6.80 -1.95 -10.95
C ALA A 151 -8.02 -1.04 -11.17
N TYR A 152 -8.27 -0.63 -12.42
CA TYR A 152 -9.47 0.10 -12.80
C TYR A 152 -10.74 -0.72 -12.54
N ASP A 153 -10.80 -1.98 -13.01
CA ASP A 153 -12.00 -2.82 -12.86
C ASP A 153 -12.27 -3.19 -11.39
N MET A 154 -11.23 -3.52 -10.63
CA MET A 154 -11.32 -3.85 -9.21
C MET A 154 -11.68 -2.64 -8.36
N ALA A 155 -11.24 -1.43 -8.72
CA ALA A 155 -11.64 -0.21 -8.02
C ALA A 155 -13.15 0.02 -8.10
N LYS A 156 -13.75 -0.16 -9.28
CA LYS A 156 -15.21 -0.09 -9.46
C LYS A 156 -15.92 -1.18 -8.67
N TYR A 157 -15.44 -2.43 -8.79
CA TYR A 157 -15.97 -3.55 -8.04
C TYR A 157 -15.88 -3.37 -6.52
N ALA A 158 -14.83 -2.73 -6.01
CA ALA A 158 -14.64 -2.49 -4.60
C ALA A 158 -15.74 -1.60 -4.00
N PHE A 159 -16.20 -0.56 -4.73
CA PHE A 159 -17.34 0.25 -4.29
C PHE A 159 -18.62 -0.59 -4.19
N ASP A 160 -18.90 -1.40 -5.20
CA ASP A 160 -20.09 -2.24 -5.22
C ASP A 160 -20.04 -3.32 -4.15
N LEU A 161 -18.87 -3.93 -3.91
CA LEU A 161 -18.65 -4.89 -2.82
C LEU A 161 -18.88 -4.23 -1.45
N SER A 162 -18.31 -3.04 -1.26
CA SER A 162 -18.43 -2.25 -0.03
C SER A 162 -19.90 -1.93 0.30
N GLU A 163 -20.69 -1.54 -0.71
CA GLU A 163 -22.10 -1.18 -0.52
C GLU A 163 -23.01 -2.37 -0.25
N ARG A 164 -22.77 -3.49 -0.93
CA ARG A 164 -23.56 -4.71 -0.76
C ARG A 164 -23.39 -5.29 0.64
N HIS A 165 -22.15 -5.28 1.15
CA HIS A 165 -21.82 -5.86 2.47
C HIS A 165 -21.73 -4.84 3.60
N LYS A 166 -21.88 -3.54 3.31
CA LYS A 166 -21.76 -2.45 4.29
C LYS A 166 -20.45 -2.54 5.06
N ILE A 167 -19.34 -2.69 4.33
CA ILE A 167 -18.01 -2.93 4.86
C ILE A 167 -16.96 -2.13 4.08
N LEU A 168 -15.90 -1.65 4.73
CA LEU A 168 -14.75 -1.10 4.03
C LEU A 168 -14.20 -2.16 3.06
N THR A 169 -13.75 -1.76 1.86
CA THR A 169 -13.04 -2.67 0.96
C THR A 169 -11.62 -2.16 0.71
N LEU A 170 -10.64 -3.05 0.87
CA LEU A 170 -9.23 -2.79 0.66
C LEU A 170 -8.83 -3.20 -0.76
N ILE A 171 -8.06 -2.36 -1.43
CA ILE A 171 -7.32 -2.71 -2.65
C ILE A 171 -5.84 -2.62 -2.29
N ARG A 172 -5.11 -3.71 -2.45
CA ARG A 172 -3.68 -3.75 -2.19
C ARG A 172 -2.91 -3.78 -3.50
N THR A 173 -1.95 -2.88 -3.65
CA THR A 173 -1.03 -2.83 -4.80
C THR A 173 0.42 -2.86 -4.32
N THR A 174 1.37 -2.93 -5.25
CA THR A 174 2.81 -2.74 -4.99
C THR A 174 3.37 -1.64 -5.88
N THR A 175 4.53 -1.07 -5.52
CA THR A 175 5.26 -0.08 -6.34
C THR A 175 5.29 -0.45 -7.83
N ARG A 176 5.53 -1.73 -8.15
CA ARG A 176 5.55 -2.20 -9.53
C ARG A 176 4.20 -2.21 -10.21
N VAL A 177 3.10 -2.48 -9.50
CA VAL A 177 1.74 -2.36 -10.04
C VAL A 177 1.37 -0.89 -10.24
N ASN A 178 1.63 -0.03 -9.25
CA ASN A 178 1.30 1.40 -9.32
C ASN A 178 2.03 2.11 -10.48
N HIS A 179 3.30 1.77 -10.74
CA HIS A 179 4.13 2.40 -11.77
C HIS A 179 4.17 1.63 -13.12
N GLN A 180 3.05 1.02 -13.51
CA GLN A 180 2.86 0.43 -14.83
C GLN A 180 2.02 1.34 -15.73
N TYR A 181 2.35 1.36 -17.01
CA TYR A 181 1.52 1.98 -18.05
C TYR A 181 0.96 0.92 -19.00
N ALA A 182 -0.32 1.00 -19.32
CA ALA A 182 -0.94 0.16 -20.35
C ALA A 182 -2.17 0.84 -20.96
N PRO A 183 -2.63 0.42 -22.15
CA PRO A 183 -3.94 0.78 -22.65
C PRO A 183 -5.04 0.18 -21.75
N VAL A 184 -5.88 1.04 -21.18
CA VAL A 184 -7.03 0.69 -20.33
C VAL A 184 -8.32 1.02 -21.09
N ASN A 185 -9.24 0.06 -21.16
CA ASN A 185 -10.60 0.28 -21.61
C ASN A 185 -11.40 0.88 -20.45
N ILE A 186 -11.93 2.07 -20.68
CA ILE A 186 -12.59 2.90 -19.66
C ILE A 186 -14.05 3.13 -20.03
N GLY A 187 -14.85 3.43 -19.02
CA GLY A 187 -16.28 3.66 -19.15
C GLY A 187 -16.62 5.13 -19.34
N GLU A 188 -17.91 5.35 -19.57
CA GLU A 188 -18.46 6.71 -19.57
C GLU A 188 -18.55 7.24 -18.13
N VAL A 189 -18.13 8.49 -17.94
CA VAL A 189 -18.28 9.16 -16.63
C VAL A 189 -19.74 9.55 -16.44
N LYS A 190 -20.44 8.80 -15.58
CA LYS A 190 -21.84 9.05 -15.22
C LYS A 190 -21.92 9.50 -13.78
N ARG A 191 -22.14 10.80 -13.57
CA ARG A 191 -22.18 11.39 -12.23
C ARG A 191 -23.55 11.88 -11.84
N THR A 192 -23.93 11.63 -10.60
CA THR A 192 -25.16 12.20 -10.01
C THR A 192 -24.85 13.57 -9.40
N PRO A 193 -25.77 14.56 -9.40
CA PRO A 193 -25.52 15.81 -8.69
C PRO A 193 -25.25 15.57 -7.20
N PHE A 194 -24.26 16.26 -6.63
CA PHE A 194 -23.98 16.15 -5.20
C PHE A 194 -25.17 16.64 -4.37
N GLN A 195 -25.64 15.80 -3.45
CA GLN A 195 -26.72 16.13 -2.53
C GLN A 195 -26.29 15.86 -1.09
N LYS A 196 -26.39 16.89 -0.24
CA LYS A 196 -26.24 16.70 1.21
C LYS A 196 -27.41 15.85 1.72
N LYS A 197 -27.10 14.86 2.56
CA LYS A 197 -28.09 13.97 3.17
C LYS A 197 -28.42 14.41 4.59
N ASN A 198 -29.63 14.15 5.06
CA ASN A 198 -29.96 14.37 6.46
C ASN A 198 -29.45 13.18 7.29
N TRP A 199 -28.70 13.46 8.35
CA TRP A 199 -28.19 12.39 9.22
C TRP A 199 -29.30 11.50 9.81
N LYS A 200 -30.49 12.06 10.06
CA LYS A 200 -31.67 11.30 10.54
C LYS A 200 -32.09 10.13 9.63
N ASP A 201 -31.68 10.14 8.36
CA ASP A 201 -32.00 9.08 7.40
C ASP A 201 -31.03 7.89 7.51
N VAL A 202 -29.92 8.06 8.24
CA VAL A 202 -28.96 7.00 8.56
C VAL A 202 -29.47 6.19 9.75
N LYS A 203 -30.02 5.01 9.48
CA LYS A 203 -30.75 4.18 10.48
C LYS A 203 -29.86 3.29 11.36
N ARG A 204 -28.53 3.52 11.38
CA ARG A 204 -27.57 2.69 12.13
C ARG A 204 -26.66 3.55 13.01
N PRO A 205 -26.46 3.20 14.28
CA PRO A 205 -25.45 3.85 15.13
C PRO A 205 -24.05 3.28 14.84
N TYR A 206 -23.04 4.16 14.85
CA TYR A 206 -21.63 3.82 14.71
C TYR A 206 -20.94 3.93 16.06
N PHE A 207 -20.80 2.81 16.78
CA PHE A 207 -20.14 2.77 18.09
C PHE A 207 -19.64 1.35 18.43
N THR A 208 -18.58 1.27 19.24
CA THR A 208 -17.89 0.01 19.59
C THR A 208 -17.64 -0.10 21.09
N LEU A 209 -18.72 -0.13 21.89
CA LEU A 209 -18.63 -0.28 23.35
C LEU A 209 -19.18 -1.64 23.82
N SER A 210 -18.39 -2.32 24.68
CA SER A 210 -18.76 -3.57 25.38
C SER A 210 -19.38 -4.62 24.45
N ASP A 211 -20.59 -5.12 24.75
CA ASP A 211 -21.30 -6.16 24.00
C ASP A 211 -21.49 -5.83 22.53
N THR A 212 -21.59 -4.53 22.19
CA THR A 212 -21.74 -4.11 20.80
C THR A 212 -20.51 -4.51 19.97
N ALA A 213 -19.31 -4.34 20.49
CA ALA A 213 -18.08 -4.71 19.77
C ALA A 213 -18.01 -6.23 19.52
N ARG A 214 -18.43 -7.05 20.50
CA ARG A 214 -18.47 -8.52 20.37
C ARG A 214 -19.47 -8.96 19.30
N ARG A 215 -20.67 -8.37 19.28
CA ARG A 215 -21.70 -8.64 18.26
C ARG A 215 -21.23 -8.23 16.86
N LEU A 216 -20.67 -7.02 16.72
CA LEU A 216 -20.18 -6.51 15.44
C LEU A 216 -19.06 -7.38 14.87
N LYS A 217 -18.20 -7.97 15.71
CA LYS A 217 -17.22 -8.96 15.26
C LYS A 217 -17.89 -10.18 14.62
N GLY A 218 -18.92 -10.73 15.25
CA GLY A 218 -19.69 -11.84 14.68
C GLY A 218 -20.28 -11.48 13.32
N GLU A 219 -20.90 -10.31 13.21
CA GLU A 219 -21.45 -9.80 11.95
C GLU A 219 -20.38 -9.59 10.87
N ALA A 220 -19.20 -9.10 11.23
CA ALA A 220 -18.08 -8.93 10.31
C ALA A 220 -17.60 -10.29 9.76
N LEU A 221 -17.46 -11.30 10.62
CA LEU A 221 -17.08 -12.66 10.21
C LEU A 221 -18.14 -13.32 9.31
N GLU A 222 -19.42 -13.12 9.59
CA GLU A 222 -20.51 -13.59 8.72
C GLU A 222 -20.47 -12.93 7.33
N LYS A 223 -20.18 -11.63 7.26
CA LYS A 223 -19.98 -10.93 5.99
C LYS A 223 -18.80 -11.49 5.22
N LEU A 224 -17.65 -11.70 5.87
CA LEU A 224 -16.49 -12.30 5.22
C LEU A 224 -16.78 -13.71 4.70
N ALA A 225 -17.50 -14.54 5.45
CA ALA A 225 -17.91 -15.86 4.97
C ALA A 225 -18.78 -15.79 3.70
N LYS A 226 -19.69 -14.80 3.60
CA LYS A 226 -20.48 -14.55 2.38
C LYS A 226 -19.60 -14.09 1.23
N ILE A 227 -18.68 -13.17 1.49
CA ILE A 227 -17.73 -12.64 0.50
C ILE A 227 -16.80 -13.74 -0.01
N GLU A 228 -16.35 -14.67 0.84
CA GLU A 228 -15.54 -15.83 0.43
C GLU A 228 -16.24 -16.64 -0.68
N GLY A 229 -17.54 -16.92 -0.50
CA GLY A 229 -18.34 -17.63 -1.49
C GLY A 229 -18.59 -16.85 -2.79
N GLU A 230 -18.57 -15.51 -2.74
CA GLU A 230 -18.58 -14.66 -3.95
C GLU A 230 -17.21 -14.69 -4.66
N PHE A 231 -16.13 -14.67 -3.88
CA PHE A 231 -14.76 -14.67 -4.38
C PHE A 231 -14.39 -15.99 -5.08
N ASP A 232 -14.96 -17.12 -4.66
CA ASP A 232 -14.85 -18.40 -5.37
C ASP A 232 -15.30 -18.32 -6.85
N LYS A 233 -16.18 -17.36 -7.18
CA LYS A 233 -16.73 -17.13 -8.52
C LYS A 233 -16.25 -15.82 -9.16
N SER A 234 -15.33 -15.12 -8.48
CA SER A 234 -14.88 -13.80 -8.93
C SER A 234 -14.16 -13.91 -10.27
N PRO A 235 -14.50 -13.07 -11.26
CA PRO A 235 -13.81 -13.04 -12.55
C PRO A 235 -12.35 -12.59 -12.43
N PHE A 236 -11.99 -12.01 -11.29
CA PHE A 236 -10.64 -11.55 -11.02
C PHE A 236 -9.68 -12.66 -10.60
N ASN A 237 -10.20 -13.87 -10.30
CA ASN A 237 -9.38 -15.05 -10.07
C ASN A 237 -9.26 -15.84 -11.38
N VAL A 238 -8.05 -15.93 -11.93
CA VAL A 238 -7.80 -16.46 -13.28
C VAL A 238 -7.05 -17.77 -13.20
N VAL A 239 -7.60 -18.81 -13.82
CA VAL A 239 -6.93 -20.12 -13.96
C VAL A 239 -6.41 -20.26 -15.39
N VAL A 240 -5.10 -20.34 -15.54
CA VAL A 240 -4.42 -20.66 -16.79
C VAL A 240 -4.05 -22.14 -16.79
N LYS A 241 -4.55 -22.89 -17.76
CA LYS A 241 -4.27 -24.33 -17.88
C LYS A 241 -2.87 -24.57 -18.45
N GLY A 242 -2.09 -25.37 -17.74
CA GLY A 242 -0.77 -25.83 -18.12
C GLY A 242 -0.73 -27.31 -18.51
N LYS A 243 0.46 -27.91 -18.39
CA LYS A 243 0.77 -29.32 -18.63
C LYS A 243 1.43 -29.94 -17.40
N GLY A 244 1.18 -31.23 -17.18
CA GLY A 244 1.75 -31.96 -16.05
C GLY A 244 1.05 -31.68 -14.72
N ARG A 245 1.79 -31.87 -13.62
CA ARG A 245 1.28 -31.84 -12.24
C ARG A 245 1.87 -30.73 -11.37
N VAL A 246 2.52 -29.74 -11.98
CA VAL A 246 3.05 -28.56 -11.29
C VAL A 246 2.08 -27.40 -11.48
N GLY A 247 1.71 -26.73 -10.39
CA GLY A 247 0.95 -25.49 -10.41
C GLY A 247 1.70 -24.34 -9.76
N VAL A 248 1.26 -23.13 -10.06
CA VAL A 248 1.69 -21.89 -9.42
C VAL A 248 0.46 -21.15 -8.90
N ILE A 249 0.50 -20.68 -7.65
CA ILE A 249 -0.50 -19.75 -7.11
C ILE A 249 0.19 -18.42 -6.82
N THR A 250 -0.39 -17.32 -7.28
CA THR A 250 0.25 -16.00 -7.24
C THR A 250 -0.78 -14.87 -7.25
N SER A 251 -0.37 -13.65 -6.90
CA SER A 251 -1.19 -12.42 -6.95
C SER A 251 -0.36 -11.22 -7.40
N GLY A 252 -1.03 -10.12 -7.75
CA GLY A 252 -0.38 -8.84 -8.04
C GLY A 252 0.68 -8.93 -9.14
N VAL A 253 1.78 -8.17 -8.99
CA VAL A 253 2.89 -8.16 -9.97
C VAL A 253 3.55 -9.54 -10.15
N SER A 254 3.57 -10.36 -9.10
CA SER A 254 4.21 -11.68 -9.12
C SER A 254 3.59 -12.61 -10.16
N TYR A 255 2.32 -12.38 -10.54
CA TYR A 255 1.69 -13.06 -11.67
C TYR A 255 2.37 -12.78 -12.99
N LEU A 256 2.66 -11.50 -13.29
CA LEU A 256 3.31 -11.10 -14.54
C LEU A 256 4.71 -11.71 -14.62
N HIS A 257 5.47 -11.68 -13.51
CA HIS A 257 6.76 -12.34 -13.42
C HIS A 257 6.69 -13.85 -13.63
N THR A 258 5.65 -14.51 -13.11
CA THR A 258 5.41 -15.95 -13.29
C THR A 258 5.17 -16.30 -14.76
N VAL A 259 4.31 -15.54 -15.44
CA VAL A 259 3.99 -15.77 -16.86
C VAL A 259 5.24 -15.61 -17.72
N GLU A 260 5.96 -14.50 -17.57
CA GLU A 260 7.18 -14.23 -18.35
C GLU A 260 8.29 -15.24 -18.06
N ALA A 261 8.45 -15.65 -16.80
CA ALA A 261 9.41 -16.68 -16.40
C ALA A 261 9.07 -18.05 -17.01
N ALA A 262 7.80 -18.46 -16.98
CA ALA A 262 7.36 -19.72 -17.57
C ALA A 262 7.57 -19.73 -19.09
N GLU A 263 7.24 -18.63 -19.78
CA GLU A 263 7.47 -18.45 -21.21
C GLU A 263 8.95 -18.51 -21.56
N THR A 264 9.78 -17.78 -20.81
CA THR A 264 11.24 -17.76 -20.98
C THR A 264 11.85 -19.16 -20.87
N LEU A 265 11.38 -19.98 -19.92
CA LEU A 265 11.86 -21.35 -19.72
C LEU A 265 11.24 -22.37 -20.67
N GLY A 266 10.22 -22.00 -21.44
CA GLY A 266 9.45 -22.95 -22.27
C GLY A 266 8.64 -23.96 -21.48
N VAL A 267 8.38 -23.71 -20.20
CA VAL A 267 7.57 -24.57 -19.31
C VAL A 267 6.12 -24.12 -19.27
N LYS A 268 5.20 -25.01 -18.90
CA LYS A 268 3.76 -24.72 -18.88
C LYS A 268 3.13 -25.17 -17.56
N PRO A 269 3.39 -24.52 -16.41
CA PRO A 269 2.68 -24.80 -15.17
C PRO A 269 1.20 -24.43 -15.31
N HIS A 270 0.33 -25.08 -14.53
CA HIS A 270 -1.00 -24.52 -14.28
C HIS A 270 -0.82 -23.28 -13.40
N ILE A 271 -1.51 -22.17 -13.69
CA ILE A 271 -1.36 -20.93 -12.91
C ILE A 271 -2.74 -20.52 -12.37
N LEU A 272 -2.83 -20.27 -11.07
CA LEU A 272 -3.97 -19.61 -10.45
C LEU A 272 -3.51 -18.22 -9.99
N LYS A 273 -3.97 -17.19 -10.70
CA LYS A 273 -3.84 -15.80 -10.28
C LYS A 273 -5.01 -15.45 -9.35
N LEU A 274 -4.71 -15.09 -8.12
CA LEU A 274 -5.68 -14.59 -7.16
C LEU A 274 -5.77 -13.07 -7.29
N GLY A 275 -6.94 -12.57 -7.69
CA GLY A 275 -7.30 -11.15 -7.63
C GLY A 275 -8.05 -10.79 -6.35
N THR A 276 -8.53 -11.79 -5.60
CA THR A 276 -9.19 -11.64 -4.30
C THR A 276 -8.39 -12.39 -3.23
N THR A 277 -7.75 -11.67 -2.32
CA THR A 277 -6.72 -12.25 -1.42
C THR A 277 -7.09 -12.21 0.06
N HIS A 278 -8.21 -11.58 0.42
CA HIS A 278 -8.85 -11.78 1.71
C HIS A 278 -10.37 -11.54 1.64
N PRO A 279 -11.23 -12.43 2.12
CA PRO A 279 -10.92 -13.84 2.42
C PRO A 279 -10.39 -14.55 1.17
N LEU A 280 -9.68 -15.67 1.34
CA LEU A 280 -9.19 -16.43 0.19
C LEU A 280 -10.30 -17.33 -0.36
N PRO A 281 -10.45 -17.46 -1.69
CA PRO A 281 -11.47 -18.32 -2.30
C PRO A 281 -11.10 -19.79 -2.11
N ARG A 282 -11.50 -20.36 -0.96
CA ARG A 282 -11.03 -21.68 -0.50
C ARG A 282 -11.42 -22.78 -1.49
N LYS A 283 -12.66 -22.78 -1.98
CA LYS A 283 -13.12 -23.80 -2.92
C LYS A 283 -12.35 -23.74 -4.23
N LEU A 284 -12.13 -22.54 -4.77
CA LEU A 284 -11.34 -22.37 -5.99
C LEU A 284 -9.90 -22.87 -5.82
N ILE A 285 -9.25 -22.54 -4.70
CA ILE A 285 -7.88 -22.99 -4.41
C ILE A 285 -7.83 -24.51 -4.25
N THR A 286 -8.77 -25.10 -3.51
CA THR A 286 -8.89 -26.56 -3.37
C THR A 286 -9.11 -27.22 -4.73
N ASP A 287 -10.01 -26.70 -5.56
CA ASP A 287 -10.31 -27.26 -6.88
C ASP A 287 -9.13 -27.15 -7.85
N PHE A 288 -8.38 -26.05 -7.81
CA PHE A 288 -7.15 -25.87 -8.59
C PHE A 288 -6.04 -26.82 -8.15
N ALA A 289 -5.88 -27.01 -6.84
CA ALA A 289 -4.88 -27.87 -6.25
C ALA A 289 -5.11 -29.36 -6.55
N LYS A 290 -6.36 -29.76 -6.86
CA LYS A 290 -6.69 -31.15 -7.20
C LYS A 290 -5.84 -31.63 -8.38
N LYS A 291 -5.26 -32.83 -8.23
CA LYS A 291 -4.42 -33.54 -9.22
C LYS A 291 -3.01 -32.96 -9.43
N LEU A 292 -2.66 -31.85 -8.79
CA LEU A 292 -1.28 -31.39 -8.75
C LEU A 292 -0.47 -32.27 -7.78
N SER A 293 0.85 -32.30 -7.97
CA SER A 293 1.81 -32.89 -7.03
C SER A 293 2.61 -31.82 -6.30
N LYS A 294 2.85 -30.68 -6.96
CA LYS A 294 3.55 -29.53 -6.40
C LYS A 294 2.82 -28.24 -6.75
N VAL A 295 2.73 -27.33 -5.79
CA VAL A 295 2.27 -25.95 -6.00
C VAL A 295 3.36 -25.01 -5.53
N LEU A 296 3.89 -24.18 -6.43
CA LEU A 296 4.77 -23.06 -6.07
C LEU A 296 3.93 -21.83 -5.77
N VAL A 297 4.11 -21.22 -4.60
CA VAL A 297 3.48 -19.95 -4.25
C VAL A 297 4.47 -18.83 -4.53
N VAL A 298 4.09 -17.91 -5.42
CA VAL A 298 4.91 -16.76 -5.82
C VAL A 298 4.24 -15.49 -5.33
N GLU A 299 4.82 -14.89 -4.30
CA GLU A 299 4.31 -13.69 -3.64
C GLU A 299 5.42 -12.79 -3.09
N GLU A 300 5.20 -11.48 -3.11
CA GLU A 300 6.10 -10.48 -2.54
C GLU A 300 6.19 -10.59 -1.00
N LEU A 301 7.28 -10.07 -0.41
CA LEU A 301 7.40 -9.82 1.03
C LEU A 301 7.24 -11.04 1.94
N MET A 302 6.09 -11.22 2.60
CA MET A 302 5.88 -12.31 3.57
C MET A 302 5.16 -13.51 2.92
N PRO A 303 5.29 -14.73 3.47
CA PRO A 303 4.62 -15.94 2.97
C PRO A 303 3.12 -15.96 3.33
N TYR A 304 2.39 -14.87 3.06
CA TYR A 304 0.98 -14.71 3.42
C TYR A 304 0.12 -15.76 2.71
N LEU A 305 0.14 -15.80 1.37
CA LEU A 305 -0.60 -16.77 0.58
C LEU A 305 -0.10 -18.18 0.86
N GLU A 306 1.22 -18.38 0.96
CA GLU A 306 1.83 -19.69 1.21
C GLU A 306 1.30 -20.32 2.50
N GLN A 307 1.18 -19.53 3.57
CA GLN A 307 0.65 -20.02 4.85
C GLN A 307 -0.81 -20.45 4.75
N TYR A 308 -1.68 -19.64 4.14
CA TYR A 308 -3.09 -20.02 3.98
C TYR A 308 -3.28 -21.17 2.98
N ILE A 309 -2.53 -21.19 1.89
CA ILE A 309 -2.57 -22.26 0.89
C ILE A 309 -2.09 -23.56 1.50
N LYS A 310 -1.05 -23.56 2.37
CA LYS A 310 -0.64 -24.75 3.11
C LYS A 310 -1.77 -25.33 3.97
N ALA A 311 -2.56 -24.47 4.61
CA ALA A 311 -3.73 -24.91 5.38
C ALA A 311 -4.81 -25.50 4.46
N ILE A 312 -5.18 -24.81 3.37
CA ILE A 312 -6.21 -25.26 2.41
C ILE A 312 -5.76 -26.52 1.65
N ALA A 313 -4.46 -26.67 1.37
CA ALA A 313 -3.90 -27.80 0.64
C ALA A 313 -4.14 -29.13 1.35
N LYS A 314 -4.17 -29.15 2.69
CA LYS A 314 -4.44 -30.36 3.46
C LYS A 314 -5.87 -30.86 3.28
N ASP A 315 -6.82 -29.98 3.01
CA ASP A 315 -8.19 -30.34 2.65
C ASP A 315 -8.28 -30.89 1.20
N ALA A 316 -7.32 -30.55 0.34
CA ALA A 316 -7.30 -30.95 -1.08
C ALA A 316 -6.59 -32.30 -1.32
N ASP A 317 -5.32 -32.43 -0.91
CA ASP A 317 -4.53 -33.67 -0.89
C ASP A 317 -3.39 -33.48 0.12
N CYS A 318 -3.35 -34.29 1.17
CA CYS A 318 -2.34 -34.18 2.23
C CYS A 318 -0.89 -34.37 1.74
N ARG A 319 -0.70 -34.98 0.56
CA ARG A 319 0.59 -35.21 -0.11
C ARG A 319 1.02 -34.07 -1.02
N LEU A 320 0.16 -33.08 -1.27
CA LEU A 320 0.52 -31.93 -2.11
C LEU A 320 1.69 -31.18 -1.46
N GLU A 321 2.77 -31.02 -2.22
CA GLU A 321 3.93 -30.24 -1.80
C GLU A 321 3.67 -28.75 -2.11
N VAL A 322 3.64 -27.91 -1.08
CA VAL A 322 3.53 -26.46 -1.23
C VAL A 322 4.92 -25.84 -1.07
N LEU A 323 5.44 -25.35 -2.19
CA LEU A 323 6.73 -24.69 -2.34
C LEU A 323 6.55 -23.17 -2.31
N GLY A 324 7.61 -22.46 -1.96
CA GLY A 324 7.61 -21.01 -1.77
C GLY A 324 8.82 -20.56 -0.95
N LYS A 325 8.65 -19.48 -0.19
CA LYS A 325 9.68 -18.96 0.74
C LYS A 325 10.05 -19.98 1.80
N GLY A 326 9.06 -20.66 2.39
CA GLY A 326 9.29 -21.66 3.43
C GLY A 326 10.06 -22.90 2.97
N SER A 327 10.15 -23.13 1.65
CA SER A 327 10.95 -24.20 1.04
C SER A 327 12.31 -23.74 0.51
N GLY A 328 12.66 -22.46 0.68
CA GLY A 328 13.93 -21.89 0.22
C GLY A 328 14.00 -21.53 -1.27
N HIS A 329 12.90 -21.66 -2.03
CA HIS A 329 12.87 -21.25 -3.45
C HIS A 329 12.91 -19.72 -3.63
N PHE A 330 12.66 -18.98 -2.55
CA PHE A 330 12.33 -17.57 -2.56
C PHE A 330 12.81 -16.88 -1.29
N GLY A 331 13.40 -15.68 -1.44
CA GLY A 331 13.87 -14.87 -0.32
C GLY A 331 12.75 -14.06 0.35
N TYR A 332 13.03 -13.55 1.56
CA TYR A 332 12.13 -12.69 2.35
C TYR A 332 12.39 -11.19 2.19
N VAL A 333 13.49 -10.82 1.53
CA VAL A 333 14.00 -9.44 1.44
C VAL A 333 14.01 -9.00 -0.02
N GLY A 334 13.58 -7.76 -0.27
CA GLY A 334 13.55 -7.16 -1.60
C GLY A 334 12.33 -7.55 -2.44
N GLU A 335 12.19 -6.85 -3.56
CA GLU A 335 11.16 -7.10 -4.57
C GLU A 335 11.52 -8.30 -5.45
N TYR A 336 10.50 -9.02 -5.94
CA TYR A 336 10.74 -10.04 -6.97
C TYR A 336 10.84 -9.42 -8.35
N ASN A 337 11.49 -10.19 -9.22
CA ASN A 337 11.55 -9.94 -10.65
C ASN A 337 11.52 -11.29 -11.39
N VAL A 338 11.49 -11.23 -12.71
CA VAL A 338 11.42 -12.41 -13.59
C VAL A 338 12.57 -13.38 -13.33
N ALA A 339 13.78 -12.89 -13.08
CA ALA A 339 14.95 -13.74 -12.83
C ALA A 339 14.79 -14.59 -11.56
N VAL A 340 14.27 -14.00 -10.47
CA VAL A 340 14.01 -14.72 -9.22
C VAL A 340 12.99 -15.84 -9.44
N VAL A 341 11.88 -15.53 -10.13
CA VAL A 341 10.81 -16.52 -10.40
C VAL A 341 11.27 -17.60 -11.38
N ALA A 342 12.04 -17.23 -12.41
CA ALA A 342 12.60 -18.17 -13.38
C ALA A 342 13.54 -19.17 -12.73
N LYS A 343 14.42 -18.75 -11.80
CA LYS A 343 15.30 -19.68 -11.08
C LYS A 343 14.51 -20.71 -10.27
N ALA A 344 13.46 -20.28 -9.57
CA ALA A 344 12.61 -21.19 -8.80
C ALA A 344 11.82 -22.16 -9.69
N LEU A 345 11.29 -21.71 -10.82
CA LEU A 345 10.61 -22.59 -11.77
C LEU A 345 11.59 -23.57 -12.44
N ALA A 346 12.78 -23.09 -12.81
CA ALA A 346 13.82 -23.90 -13.43
C ALA A 346 14.25 -25.07 -12.53
N SER A 347 14.43 -24.83 -11.22
CA SER A 347 14.76 -25.90 -10.26
C SER A 347 13.64 -26.93 -10.10
N ILE A 348 12.37 -26.50 -10.16
CA ILE A 348 11.22 -27.42 -10.03
C ILE A 348 11.04 -28.29 -11.28
N TYR A 349 11.28 -27.72 -12.45
CA TYR A 349 11.14 -28.41 -13.74
C TYR A 349 12.41 -29.15 -14.19
N ASP A 350 13.51 -29.01 -13.44
CA ASP A 350 14.85 -29.54 -13.79
C ASP A 350 15.29 -29.11 -15.19
N VAL A 351 15.14 -27.81 -15.48
CA VAL A 351 15.55 -27.18 -16.73
C VAL A 351 16.61 -26.11 -16.49
N LYS A 352 17.42 -25.82 -17.49
CA LYS A 352 18.36 -24.69 -17.43
C LYS A 352 17.70 -23.43 -17.95
N PRO A 353 17.77 -22.29 -17.23
CA PRO A 353 17.36 -21.01 -17.79
C PRO A 353 18.14 -20.70 -19.07
N PRO A 354 17.50 -20.14 -20.12
CA PRO A 354 18.21 -19.72 -21.32
C PRO A 354 19.10 -18.49 -21.07
N ILE A 355 18.88 -17.78 -19.95
CA ILE A 355 19.62 -16.59 -19.53
C ILE A 355 20.40 -16.92 -18.27
N ASP A 356 21.70 -16.63 -18.29
CA ASP A 356 22.55 -16.70 -17.10
C ASP A 356 22.40 -15.43 -16.26
N TYR A 357 21.37 -15.41 -15.41
CA TYR A 357 21.09 -14.28 -14.53
C TYR A 357 22.20 -14.04 -13.49
N ASP A 358 22.94 -15.08 -13.09
CA ASP A 358 24.03 -14.95 -12.13
C ASP A 358 25.24 -14.23 -12.73
N ALA A 359 25.60 -14.55 -13.98
CA ALA A 359 26.63 -13.82 -14.70
C ALA A 359 26.26 -12.34 -14.90
N ILE A 360 24.99 -12.04 -15.22
CA ILE A 360 24.50 -10.66 -15.35
C ILE A 360 24.62 -9.91 -14.02
N GLN A 361 24.18 -10.52 -12.91
CA GLN A 361 24.24 -9.91 -11.59
C GLN A 361 25.68 -9.69 -11.10
N ALA A 362 26.58 -10.64 -11.36
CA ALA A 362 28.00 -10.50 -11.07
C ALA A 362 28.60 -9.32 -11.82
N LYS A 363 28.33 -9.20 -13.13
CA LYS A 363 28.78 -8.06 -13.95
C LYS A 363 28.21 -6.73 -13.44
N ALA A 364 26.93 -6.69 -13.08
CA ALA A 364 26.30 -5.49 -12.52
C ALA A 364 26.95 -5.09 -11.17
N THR A 365 27.31 -6.06 -10.33
CA THR A 365 27.98 -5.82 -9.05
C THR A 365 29.39 -5.26 -9.25
N GLU A 366 30.15 -5.76 -10.23
CA GLU A 366 31.45 -5.18 -10.57
C GLU A 366 31.33 -3.75 -11.10
N LEU A 367 30.37 -3.49 -11.98
CA LEU A 367 30.12 -2.13 -12.50
C LEU A 367 29.73 -1.15 -11.40
N LYS A 368 28.96 -1.60 -10.38
CA LYS A 368 28.59 -0.75 -9.22
C LYS A 368 29.80 -0.26 -8.41
N LYS A 369 30.97 -0.90 -8.50
CA LYS A 369 32.18 -0.45 -7.80
C LYS A 369 32.79 0.81 -8.43
N VAL A 370 32.55 1.04 -9.72
CA VAL A 370 33.12 2.18 -10.47
C VAL A 370 32.09 3.27 -10.78
N ILE A 371 30.79 2.97 -10.65
CA ILE A 371 29.71 3.95 -10.87
C ILE A 371 29.51 4.79 -9.58
N PRO A 372 29.54 6.14 -9.67
CA PRO A 372 29.30 6.99 -8.51
C PRO A 372 27.88 6.78 -7.94
N LYS A 373 27.77 6.74 -6.61
CA LYS A 373 26.48 6.62 -5.93
C LYS A 373 25.65 7.88 -6.16
N ARG A 374 24.40 7.70 -6.60
CA ARG A 374 23.42 8.78 -6.69
C ARG A 374 22.63 8.85 -5.38
N LEU A 375 23.21 9.53 -4.39
CA LEU A 375 22.53 9.77 -3.12
C LEU A 375 21.43 10.83 -3.29
N PRO A 376 20.36 10.78 -2.46
CA PRO A 376 19.44 11.91 -2.31
C PRO A 376 20.24 13.17 -1.92
N VAL A 377 19.94 14.30 -2.60
CA VAL A 377 20.59 15.59 -2.33
C VAL A 377 19.55 16.70 -2.21
N PHE A 378 19.85 17.70 -1.38
CA PHE A 378 19.03 18.91 -1.30
C PHE A 378 18.98 19.61 -2.68
N CYS A 379 17.80 20.17 -2.98
CA CYS A 379 17.59 21.02 -4.15
C CYS A 379 18.60 22.18 -4.19
N ALA A 380 18.88 22.69 -5.39
CA ALA A 380 19.67 23.90 -5.56
C ALA A 380 19.00 25.07 -4.80
N GLY A 381 19.75 25.75 -3.93
CA GLY A 381 19.22 26.85 -3.12
C GLY A 381 18.34 26.43 -1.93
N CYS A 382 18.29 25.13 -1.56
CA CYS A 382 17.46 24.69 -0.43
C CYS A 382 17.86 25.38 0.90
N PRO A 383 16.92 26.06 1.59
CA PRO A 383 17.20 26.84 2.81
C PRO A 383 17.55 25.97 4.02
N HIS A 384 17.25 24.66 3.97
CA HIS A 384 17.70 23.72 5.00
C HIS A 384 19.23 23.75 5.13
N ARG A 385 19.99 23.85 4.03
CA ARG A 385 21.46 23.89 4.08
C ARG A 385 21.99 25.06 4.91
N SER A 386 21.47 26.27 4.70
CA SER A 386 21.91 27.46 5.45
C SER A 386 21.47 27.40 6.91
N THR A 387 20.25 26.95 7.18
CA THR A 387 19.72 26.80 8.54
C THR A 387 20.59 25.85 9.37
N LEU A 388 20.98 24.73 8.76
CA LEU A 388 21.74 23.68 9.45
C LEU A 388 23.22 24.05 9.59
N TRP A 389 23.78 24.79 8.63
CA TRP A 389 25.09 25.40 8.81
C TRP A 389 25.12 26.37 9.99
N ALA A 390 24.10 27.23 10.11
CA ALA A 390 23.98 28.16 11.23
C ALA A 390 23.81 27.42 12.56
N LEU A 391 23.01 26.35 12.60
CA LEU A 391 22.88 25.47 13.76
C LEU A 391 24.24 24.89 14.19
N GLN A 392 25.02 24.36 13.24
CA GLN A 392 26.36 23.86 13.53
C GLN A 392 27.29 24.94 14.08
N GLN A 393 27.23 26.18 13.57
CA GLN A 393 28.03 27.27 14.11
C GLN A 393 27.63 27.61 15.55
N ALA A 394 26.33 27.60 15.85
CA ALA A 394 25.79 27.90 17.18
C ALA A 394 26.13 26.82 18.22
N LEU A 395 26.33 25.57 17.79
CA LEU A 395 26.62 24.43 18.66
C LEU A 395 28.12 24.12 18.80
N LYS A 396 29.01 24.94 18.23
CA LYS A 396 30.46 24.74 18.36
C LYS A 396 30.88 24.70 19.84
N GLY A 397 31.62 23.64 20.20
CA GLY A 397 32.12 23.44 21.57
C GLY A 397 31.03 23.05 22.58
N THR A 398 29.85 22.63 22.11
CA THR A 398 28.77 22.11 22.95
C THR A 398 28.51 20.65 22.60
N ASP A 399 28.35 19.79 23.60
CA ASP A 399 27.89 18.42 23.39
C ASP A 399 26.37 18.42 23.17
N PHE A 400 25.92 17.85 22.06
CA PHE A 400 24.51 17.83 21.67
C PHE A 400 24.12 16.54 20.97
N ILE A 401 22.83 16.22 21.03
CA ILE A 401 22.18 15.18 20.24
C ILE A 401 21.21 15.84 19.28
N LEU A 402 21.30 15.50 17.99
CA LEU A 402 20.42 15.99 16.94
C LEU A 402 19.50 14.89 16.44
N ASN A 403 18.30 14.88 17.02
CA ASN A 403 17.20 13.99 16.67
C ASN A 403 16.51 14.50 15.41
N ASN A 404 16.58 13.73 14.35
CA ASN A 404 15.99 14.03 13.06
C ASN A 404 14.65 13.32 12.88
N ASP A 405 13.89 13.81 11.92
CA ASP A 405 12.62 13.21 11.51
C ASP A 405 12.67 12.84 10.01
N ILE A 406 11.57 12.34 9.46
CA ILE A 406 11.46 11.98 8.04
C ILE A 406 11.05 13.21 7.22
N GLY A 407 11.86 13.57 6.22
CA GLY A 407 11.65 14.69 5.31
C GLY A 407 12.91 14.99 4.48
N CYS A 408 12.97 16.14 3.80
CA CYS A 408 14.19 16.50 3.06
C CYS A 408 15.42 16.58 3.97
N TYR A 409 15.24 16.97 5.23
CA TYR A 409 16.30 17.04 6.23
C TYR A 409 16.81 15.65 6.67
N SER A 410 16.17 14.54 6.31
CA SER A 410 16.72 13.17 6.46
C SER A 410 18.05 12.98 5.72
N MET A 411 18.29 13.78 4.67
CA MET A 411 19.55 13.76 3.91
C MET A 411 20.77 14.18 4.75
N LEU A 412 20.56 14.74 5.94
CA LEU A 412 21.65 15.06 6.87
C LEU A 412 22.34 13.84 7.46
N GLN A 413 21.68 12.68 7.43
CA GLN A 413 22.30 11.41 7.83
C GLN A 413 23.37 10.97 6.83
N LEU A 414 23.30 11.45 5.58
CA LEU A 414 24.16 11.01 4.49
C LEU A 414 25.42 11.88 4.37
N GLU A 415 26.47 11.31 3.78
CA GLU A 415 27.64 12.08 3.37
C GLU A 415 27.24 13.17 2.35
N PRO A 416 27.82 14.37 2.42
CA PRO A 416 28.95 14.77 3.29
C PRO A 416 28.55 15.35 4.66
N TYR A 417 27.27 15.33 5.04
CA TYR A 417 26.78 16.02 6.24
C TYR A 417 26.99 15.20 7.51
N SER A 418 26.55 13.95 7.53
CA SER A 418 26.65 13.00 8.66
C SER A 418 26.38 13.65 10.03
N LEU A 419 25.32 14.46 10.12
CA LEU A 419 25.10 15.41 11.22
C LEU A 419 24.09 14.94 12.27
N THR A 420 23.22 13.99 11.93
CA THR A 420 22.10 13.58 12.78
C THR A 420 22.38 12.26 13.48
N ASP A 421 21.93 12.13 14.73
CA ASP A 421 22.18 10.97 15.58
C ASP A 421 21.08 9.90 15.46
N MET A 422 19.87 10.33 15.11
CA MET A 422 18.69 9.47 15.12
C MET A 422 17.66 9.92 14.10
N MET A 423 16.98 8.94 13.49
CA MET A 423 15.78 9.14 12.67
C MET A 423 14.94 7.87 12.75
N LEU A 424 13.70 7.97 13.23
CA LEU A 424 12.82 6.79 13.44
C LEU A 424 11.66 6.74 12.44
N CYS A 425 10.64 7.57 12.63
CA CYS A 425 9.48 7.69 11.76
C CYS A 425 8.92 9.13 11.80
N MET A 426 7.95 9.42 10.94
CA MET A 426 7.32 10.74 10.86
C MET A 426 6.74 11.17 12.21
N GLY A 427 7.19 12.32 12.72
CA GLY A 427 6.74 12.92 13.98
C GLY A 427 7.38 12.32 15.24
N ALA A 428 8.36 11.44 15.10
CA ALA A 428 9.00 10.78 16.25
C ALA A 428 10.01 11.67 16.98
N GLY A 429 10.57 12.70 16.31
CA GLY A 429 11.69 13.49 16.84
C GLY A 429 11.41 14.09 18.22
N GLN A 430 10.20 14.64 18.44
CA GLN A 430 9.79 15.24 19.71
C GLN A 430 9.63 14.20 20.82
N GLY A 431 9.01 13.06 20.51
CA GLY A 431 8.76 11.98 21.47
C GLY A 431 10.08 11.35 21.94
N ILE A 432 11.03 11.18 21.03
CA ILE A 432 12.35 10.65 21.37
C ILE A 432 13.16 11.67 22.17
N SER A 433 13.18 12.93 21.75
CA SER A 433 13.83 14.01 22.51
C SER A 433 13.27 14.15 23.92
N SER A 434 11.96 14.00 24.08
CA SER A 434 11.27 13.97 25.36
C SER A 434 11.80 12.86 26.28
N GLY A 435 12.11 11.68 25.74
CA GLY A 435 12.71 10.59 26.50
C GLY A 435 14.19 10.80 26.81
N MET A 436 14.97 11.21 25.80
CA MET A 436 16.42 11.36 25.92
C MET A 436 16.83 12.40 26.97
N GLN A 437 16.13 13.53 27.04
CA GLN A 437 16.46 14.63 27.97
C GLN A 437 16.43 14.22 29.45
N HIS A 438 15.76 13.12 29.80
CA HIS A 438 15.77 12.60 31.17
C HIS A 438 17.07 11.87 31.55
N VAL A 439 17.90 11.50 30.57
CA VAL A 439 19.01 10.55 30.78
C VAL A 439 20.35 11.16 30.38
N VAL A 440 20.37 11.99 29.34
CA VAL A 440 21.62 12.56 28.80
C VAL A 440 21.92 13.91 29.45
N ASN A 441 23.21 14.24 29.55
CA ASN A 441 23.66 15.58 29.94
C ASN A 441 23.80 16.52 28.74
N ASP A 442 23.87 15.96 27.54
CA ASP A 442 23.98 16.63 26.26
C ASP A 442 22.75 17.50 25.97
N ARG A 443 22.93 18.56 25.18
CA ARG A 443 21.78 19.34 24.71
C ARG A 443 20.97 18.52 23.71
N VAL A 444 19.69 18.30 24.01
CA VAL A 444 18.79 17.57 23.11
C VAL A 444 18.13 18.53 22.12
N ILE A 445 18.26 18.24 20.84
CA ILE A 445 17.73 19.05 19.74
C ILE A 445 16.90 18.16 18.82
N ALA A 446 15.71 18.60 18.44
CA ALA A 446 14.85 17.94 17.46
C ALA A 446 14.72 18.79 16.19
N LEU A 447 14.77 18.15 15.02
CA LEU A 447 14.45 18.73 13.73
C LEU A 447 13.15 18.14 13.20
N ILE A 448 12.23 18.98 12.74
CA ILE A 448 11.01 18.54 12.06
C ILE A 448 10.66 19.50 10.93
N GLY A 449 10.05 19.00 9.85
CA GLY A 449 9.44 19.83 8.82
C GLY A 449 8.03 20.27 9.21
N ASP A 450 7.53 21.29 8.54
CA ASP A 450 6.13 21.71 8.59
C ASP A 450 5.12 20.57 8.33
N SER A 451 5.20 19.86 7.21
CA SER A 451 4.27 18.75 6.90
C SER A 451 4.33 17.66 7.96
N THR A 452 5.52 17.30 8.42
CA THR A 452 5.72 16.26 9.44
C THR A 452 5.20 16.71 10.81
N LEU A 453 5.29 18.01 11.11
CA LEU A 453 4.70 18.61 12.32
C LEU A 453 3.18 18.39 12.34
N PHE A 454 2.49 18.72 11.25
CA PHE A 454 1.04 18.50 11.14
C PHE A 454 0.67 17.02 11.11
N HIS A 455 1.50 16.18 10.47
CA HIS A 455 1.26 14.75 10.31
C HIS A 455 1.20 14.00 11.64
N ALA A 456 2.26 14.12 12.46
CA ALA A 456 2.36 13.39 13.72
C ALA A 456 3.19 14.10 14.81
N GLY A 457 3.77 15.27 14.52
CA GLY A 457 4.59 16.00 15.48
C GLY A 457 3.79 16.74 16.57
N LEU A 458 2.57 17.18 16.27
CA LEU A 458 1.74 17.95 17.20
C LEU A 458 1.47 17.22 18.54
N PRO A 459 1.06 15.94 18.59
CA PRO A 459 0.89 15.23 19.85
C PRO A 459 2.17 15.18 20.69
N GLY A 460 3.32 14.95 20.06
CA GLY A 460 4.62 14.92 20.74
C GLY A 460 5.00 16.27 21.34
N LEU A 461 4.74 17.35 20.61
CA LEU A 461 4.95 18.73 21.09
C LEU A 461 4.03 19.07 22.27
N VAL A 462 2.74 18.75 22.17
CA VAL A 462 1.77 18.97 23.27
C VAL A 462 2.20 18.20 24.52
N ASN A 463 2.64 16.95 24.37
CA ASN A 463 3.16 16.14 25.48
C ASN A 463 4.40 16.78 26.13
N ALA A 464 5.33 17.30 25.33
CA ALA A 464 6.53 17.96 25.85
C ALA A 464 6.21 19.20 26.68
N ILE A 465 5.29 20.04 26.21
CA ILE A 465 4.84 21.24 26.93
C ILE A 465 4.14 20.84 28.22
N HIS A 466 3.25 19.85 28.16
CA HIS A 466 2.49 19.39 29.33
C HIS A 466 3.42 18.88 30.45
N ASN A 467 4.49 18.17 30.10
CA ASN A 467 5.40 17.56 31.07
C ASN A 467 6.66 18.40 31.36
N GLY A 468 6.78 19.60 30.77
CA GLY A 468 7.95 20.48 30.98
C GLY A 468 9.27 19.88 30.50
N HIS A 469 9.27 19.14 29.39
CA HIS A 469 10.48 18.53 28.84
C HIS A 469 11.46 19.57 28.28
N ASN A 470 12.74 19.39 28.54
CA ASN A 470 13.79 20.34 28.16
C ASN A 470 14.56 19.89 26.90
N TYR A 471 14.06 20.26 25.72
CA TYR A 471 14.79 20.12 24.45
C TYR A 471 14.48 21.30 23.52
N THR A 472 15.33 21.53 22.52
CA THR A 472 15.11 22.57 21.51
C THR A 472 14.50 21.97 20.25
N LEU A 473 13.35 22.47 19.81
CA LEU A 473 12.72 22.06 18.56
C LEU A 473 12.98 23.09 17.45
N PHE A 474 13.56 22.65 16.33
CA PHE A 474 13.63 23.42 15.10
C PHE A 474 12.57 22.92 14.13
N ILE A 475 11.70 23.83 13.72
CA ILE A 475 10.69 23.58 12.69
C ILE A 475 11.22 24.18 11.39
N LEU A 476 11.44 23.32 10.41
CA LEU A 476 11.92 23.65 9.07
C LEU A 476 10.71 23.82 8.15
N ASP A 477 10.18 25.03 8.10
CA ASP A 477 9.04 25.40 7.25
C ASP A 477 9.54 25.72 5.84
N ASN A 478 9.08 24.95 4.85
CA ASN A 478 9.31 25.22 3.44
C ASN A 478 8.00 25.42 2.65
N SER A 479 6.86 25.44 3.35
CA SER A 479 5.52 25.71 2.82
C SER A 479 5.12 24.81 1.65
N VAL A 480 5.53 23.53 1.70
CA VAL A 480 5.26 22.52 0.67
C VAL A 480 4.14 21.59 1.09
#